data_AF-A0A2T4Z316-F1
#
_entry.id   AF-A0A2T4Z316-F1
#
_cell.length_a   1.000
_cell.length_b   1.000
_cell.length_c   1.000
_cell.angle_alpha   90.00
_cell.angle_beta   90.00
_cell.angle_gamma   90.00
#
_symmetry.space_group_name_H-M   'P 1'
#
loop_
_entity.id
_entity.type
_entity.pdbx_description
1 polymer ?
#
loop_
_entity_poly.entity_id
_entity_poly.type
_entity_poly.pdbx_seq_one_letter_code
_entity_poly.pdbx_strand_id
1 'polypeptide(L)'
;MLPVMVTQEVPMLARTPAPPSPSQPGPADLVAYAAALPAVASAVGAELRDFAAERLKAQGERIRAWSSIRSPLDFIDIELRFAAETLGAYADEAMHLQEVARTAAEVVAPSSRG
;
A
#
# COMPACT_ATOMS: atom_id res chain seq x y z
N MET A 1 8.99 69.38 -0.46
CA MET A 1 9.06 67.97 0.00
C MET A 1 8.23 67.14 -0.96
N LEU A 2 8.87 66.34 -1.81
CA LEU A 2 8.25 65.40 -2.74
C LEU A 2 8.61 63.98 -2.28
N PRO A 3 7.69 63.01 -2.26
CA PRO A 3 8.01 61.64 -1.87
C PRO A 3 8.73 60.92 -3.01
N VAL A 4 9.84 60.27 -2.68
CA VAL A 4 10.58 59.35 -3.55
C VAL A 4 9.73 58.10 -3.72
N MET A 5 9.29 57.81 -4.95
CA MET A 5 8.72 56.50 -5.29
C MET A 5 9.85 55.49 -5.38
N VAL A 6 9.90 54.58 -4.42
CA VAL A 6 10.75 53.39 -4.48
C VAL A 6 10.07 52.39 -5.41
N THR A 7 10.61 52.20 -6.60
CA THR A 7 10.21 51.10 -7.49
C THR A 7 10.73 49.80 -6.88
N GLN A 8 9.86 49.05 -6.22
CA GLN A 8 10.18 47.72 -5.69
C GLN A 8 10.20 46.75 -6.89
N GLU A 9 11.41 46.40 -7.37
CA GLU A 9 11.56 45.30 -8.32
C GLU A 9 11.13 43.99 -7.63
N VAL A 10 10.06 43.39 -8.13
CA VAL A 10 9.63 42.06 -7.71
C VAL A 10 10.65 41.06 -8.26
N PRO A 11 11.35 40.27 -7.42
CA PRO A 11 12.26 39.25 -7.93
C PRO A 11 11.44 38.23 -8.73
N MET A 12 11.76 38.11 -10.02
CA MET A 12 11.26 37.01 -10.85
C MET A 12 11.60 35.69 -10.14
N LEU A 13 10.57 34.99 -9.64
CA LEU A 13 10.72 33.60 -9.25
C LEU A 13 11.28 32.85 -10.47
N ALA A 14 12.51 32.36 -10.34
CA ALA A 14 13.07 31.40 -11.27
C ALA A 14 12.07 30.24 -11.37
N ARG A 15 11.48 30.04 -12.55
CA ARG A 15 10.60 28.91 -12.81
C ARG A 15 11.43 27.64 -12.58
N THR A 16 11.16 26.92 -11.50
CA THR A 16 11.68 25.57 -11.30
C THR A 16 11.35 24.78 -12.58
N PRO A 17 12.35 24.18 -13.25
CA PRO A 17 12.06 23.37 -14.43
C PRO A 17 11.07 22.27 -14.03
N ALA A 18 10.02 22.12 -14.83
CA ALA A 18 9.07 21.03 -14.63
C ALA A 18 9.84 19.70 -14.61
N PRO A 19 9.51 18.76 -13.70
CA PRO A 19 10.11 17.44 -13.73
C PRO A 19 9.92 16.85 -15.13
N PRO A 20 10.91 16.10 -15.65
CA PRO A 20 10.77 15.45 -16.94
C PRO A 20 9.50 14.60 -16.92
N SER A 21 8.68 14.74 -17.97
CA SER A 21 7.52 13.87 -18.16
C SER A 21 8.00 12.41 -18.08
N PRO A 22 7.30 11.53 -17.33
CA PRO A 22 7.67 10.13 -17.29
C PRO A 22 7.69 9.59 -18.71
N SER A 23 8.83 9.03 -19.11
CA SER A 23 9.00 8.41 -20.43
C SER A 23 7.92 7.36 -20.62
N GLN A 24 7.26 7.36 -21.77
CA GLN A 24 6.31 6.31 -22.11
C GLN A 24 7.04 4.95 -22.09
N PRO A 25 6.48 3.91 -21.46
CA PRO A 25 7.12 2.60 -21.40
C PRO A 25 7.37 2.08 -22.81
N GLY A 26 8.57 1.58 -23.04
CA GLY A 26 8.95 1.01 -24.31
C GLY A 26 8.23 -0.32 -24.57
N PRO A 27 8.25 -0.82 -25.81
CA PRO A 27 7.64 -2.11 -26.14
C PRO A 27 8.26 -3.28 -25.35
N ALA A 28 9.55 -3.22 -24.99
CA ALA A 28 10.19 -4.21 -24.14
C ALA A 28 9.62 -4.22 -22.70
N ASP A 29 9.30 -3.04 -22.15
CA ASP A 29 8.69 -2.90 -20.82
C ASP A 29 7.28 -3.49 -20.81
N LEU A 30 6.52 -3.33 -21.90
CA LEU A 30 5.19 -3.91 -22.05
C LEU A 30 5.23 -5.44 -22.15
N VAL A 31 6.24 -6.01 -22.82
CA VAL A 31 6.43 -7.47 -22.90
C VAL A 31 6.84 -8.04 -21.56
N ALA A 32 7.80 -7.41 -20.87
CA ALA A 32 8.21 -7.81 -19.52
C ALA A 32 7.05 -7.73 -18.52
N TYR A 33 6.26 -6.65 -18.59
CA TYR A 33 5.04 -6.50 -17.81
C TYR A 33 4.05 -7.65 -18.07
N ALA A 34 3.73 -7.91 -19.34
CA ALA A 34 2.80 -8.97 -19.70
C ALA A 34 3.29 -10.36 -19.26
N ALA A 35 4.59 -10.62 -19.32
CA ALA A 35 5.20 -11.88 -18.88
C ALA A 35 5.15 -12.06 -17.36
N ALA A 36 5.28 -10.98 -16.57
CA ALA A 36 5.26 -11.04 -15.11
C ALA A 36 3.85 -11.20 -14.52
N LEU A 37 2.80 -10.76 -15.25
CA LEU A 37 1.42 -10.75 -14.76
C LEU A 37 0.95 -12.09 -14.15
N PRO A 38 1.14 -13.26 -14.78
CA PRO A 38 0.66 -14.53 -14.22
C PRO A 38 1.34 -14.90 -12.90
N ALA A 39 2.65 -14.64 -12.77
CA ALA A 39 3.40 -14.93 -11.56
C ALA A 39 2.99 -14.02 -10.41
N VAL A 40 2.85 -12.72 -10.68
CA VAL A 40 2.35 -11.75 -9.70
C VAL A 40 0.93 -12.12 -9.25
N ALA A 41 0.03 -12.41 -10.19
CA ALA A 41 -1.35 -12.79 -9.88
C ALA A 41 -1.42 -14.08 -9.05
N SER A 42 -0.58 -15.07 -9.36
CA SER A 42 -0.50 -16.32 -8.60
C SER A 42 -0.01 -16.08 -7.17
N ALA A 43 1.07 -15.33 -7.01
CA ALA A 43 1.67 -15.05 -5.71
C ALA A 43 0.73 -14.24 -4.81
N VAL A 44 0.20 -13.13 -5.33
CA VAL A 44 -0.79 -12.30 -4.61
C VAL A 44 -2.05 -13.11 -4.29
N GLY A 45 -2.51 -13.96 -5.21
CA GLY A 45 -3.68 -14.80 -4.99
C GLY A 45 -3.48 -15.90 -3.94
N ALA A 46 -2.25 -16.38 -3.74
CA ALA A 46 -1.92 -17.31 -2.67
C ALA A 46 -1.93 -16.58 -1.31
N GLU A 47 -1.24 -15.45 -1.20
CA GLU A 47 -1.20 -14.67 0.03
C GLU A 47 -2.59 -14.19 0.47
N LEU A 48 -3.40 -13.67 -0.45
CA LEU A 48 -4.77 -13.26 -0.15
C LEU A 48 -5.64 -14.41 0.39
N ARG A 49 -5.38 -15.65 -0.06
CA ARG A 49 -6.11 -16.83 0.42
C ARG A 49 -5.69 -17.19 1.84
N ASP A 50 -4.40 -17.15 2.12
CA ASP A 50 -3.85 -17.45 3.44
C ASP A 50 -4.29 -16.37 4.44
N PHE A 51 -4.19 -15.10 4.05
CA PHE A 51 -4.72 -13.99 4.83
C PHE A 51 -6.23 -14.13 5.10
N ALA A 52 -7.03 -14.51 4.10
CA ALA A 52 -8.46 -14.75 4.28
C ALA A 52 -8.74 -15.89 5.28
N ALA A 53 -7.94 -16.96 5.25
CA ALA A 53 -8.05 -18.05 6.22
C ALA A 53 -7.74 -17.58 7.64
N GLU A 54 -6.71 -16.75 7.83
CA GLU A 54 -6.41 -16.13 9.11
C GLU A 54 -7.54 -15.22 9.60
N ARG A 55 -8.15 -14.43 8.70
CA ARG A 55 -9.29 -13.58 9.04
C ARG A 55 -10.47 -14.41 9.52
N LEU A 56 -10.76 -15.52 8.87
CA LEU A 56 -11.80 -16.45 9.29
C LEU A 56 -11.51 -17.04 10.68
N LYS A 57 -10.26 -17.41 10.94
CA LYS A 57 -9.83 -17.90 12.25
C LYS A 57 -10.02 -16.85 13.34
N ALA A 58 -9.59 -15.61 13.10
CA ALA A 58 -9.75 -14.49 14.03
C ALA A 58 -11.23 -14.21 14.33
N GLN A 59 -12.12 -14.29 13.34
CA GLN A 59 -13.57 -14.19 13.57
C GLN A 59 -14.10 -15.35 14.44
N GLY A 60 -13.61 -16.57 14.23
CA GLY A 60 -13.93 -17.71 15.08
C GLY A 60 -13.50 -17.52 16.54
N GLU A 61 -12.33 -16.94 16.76
CA GLU A 61 -11.81 -16.59 18.09
C GLU A 61 -12.61 -15.48 18.76
N ARG A 62 -13.00 -14.44 18.01
CA ARG A 62 -13.92 -13.38 18.47
C ARG A 62 -15.27 -13.95 18.94
N ILE A 63 -15.90 -14.79 18.13
CA ILE A 63 -17.18 -15.43 18.49
C ILE A 63 -17.02 -16.32 19.73
N ARG A 64 -15.91 -17.07 19.82
CA ARG A 64 -15.62 -17.85 21.02
C ARG A 64 -15.44 -16.95 22.25
N ALA A 65 -14.78 -15.81 22.12
CA ALA A 65 -14.60 -14.85 23.21
C ALA A 65 -15.96 -14.32 23.73
N TRP A 66 -16.98 -14.21 22.87
CA TRP A 66 -18.31 -13.79 23.30
C TRP A 66 -18.96 -14.73 24.32
N SER A 67 -18.60 -16.02 24.33
CA SER A 67 -19.09 -16.98 25.33
C SER A 67 -18.64 -16.64 26.77
N SER A 68 -17.63 -15.80 26.92
CA SER A 68 -17.08 -15.39 28.22
C SER A 68 -17.62 -14.06 28.74
N ILE A 69 -18.48 -13.37 27.97
CA ILE A 69 -19.02 -12.05 28.33
C ILE A 69 -19.93 -12.16 29.55
N ARG A 70 -19.68 -11.32 30.55
CA ARG A 70 -20.51 -11.20 31.76
C ARG A 70 -21.10 -9.81 31.92
N SER A 71 -20.55 -8.82 31.21
CA SER A 71 -21.01 -7.43 31.24
C SER A 71 -20.97 -6.78 29.86
N PRO A 72 -21.73 -5.70 29.63
CA PRO A 72 -21.60 -4.90 28.41
C PRO A 72 -20.20 -4.33 28.18
N LEU A 73 -19.43 -4.05 29.25
CA LEU A 73 -18.07 -3.56 29.13
C LEU A 73 -17.13 -4.65 28.59
N ASP A 74 -17.29 -5.90 29.03
CA ASP A 74 -16.49 -7.02 28.54
C ASP A 74 -16.66 -7.20 27.02
N PHE A 75 -17.89 -7.01 26.51
CA PHE A 75 -18.16 -7.05 25.08
C PHE A 75 -17.42 -5.93 24.36
N ILE A 76 -17.53 -4.69 24.84
CA ILE A 76 -16.86 -3.53 24.23
C ILE A 76 -15.34 -3.74 24.19
N ASP A 77 -14.74 -4.23 25.28
CA ASP A 77 -13.31 -4.48 25.35
C ASP A 77 -12.85 -5.56 24.35
N ILE A 78 -13.61 -6.66 24.24
CA ILE A 78 -13.34 -7.73 23.26
C ILE A 78 -13.41 -7.17 21.83
N GLU A 79 -14.43 -6.38 21.53
CA GLU A 79 -14.66 -5.82 20.21
C GLU A 79 -13.62 -4.76 19.83
N LEU A 80 -13.21 -3.91 20.77
CA LEU A 80 -12.15 -2.91 20.54
C LEU A 80 -10.80 -3.60 20.29
N ARG A 81 -10.47 -4.63 21.07
CA ARG A 81 -9.26 -5.42 20.84
C ARG A 81 -9.29 -6.08 19.46
N PHE A 82 -10.39 -6.74 19.13
CA PHE A 82 -10.56 -7.36 17.82
C PHE A 82 -10.42 -6.35 16.66
N ALA A 83 -11.03 -5.17 16.80
CA ALA A 83 -10.92 -4.12 15.79
C ALA A 83 -9.49 -3.61 15.62
N ALA A 84 -8.76 -3.39 16.72
CA ALA A 84 -7.37 -2.96 16.69
C ALA A 84 -6.44 -4.01 16.05
N GLU A 85 -6.59 -5.28 16.44
CA GLU A 85 -5.85 -6.42 15.85
C GLU A 85 -6.16 -6.55 14.36
N THR A 86 -7.44 -6.43 13.98
CA THR A 86 -7.88 -6.48 12.58
C THR A 86 -7.23 -5.37 11.76
N LEU A 87 -7.30 -4.12 12.23
CA LEU A 87 -6.71 -2.98 11.53
C LEU A 87 -5.19 -3.13 11.35
N GLY A 88 -4.47 -3.53 12.40
CA GLY A 88 -3.04 -3.79 12.33
C GLY A 88 -2.71 -4.84 11.29
N ALA A 89 -3.42 -5.96 11.34
CA ALA A 89 -3.14 -7.06 10.43
C ALA A 89 -3.55 -6.78 8.97
N TYR A 90 -4.54 -5.91 8.70
CA TYR A 90 -4.77 -5.40 7.33
C TYR A 90 -3.67 -4.47 6.83
N ALA A 91 -3.12 -3.63 7.71
CA ALA A 91 -2.01 -2.75 7.36
C ALA A 91 -0.74 -3.55 7.03
N ASP A 92 -0.42 -4.54 7.88
CA ASP A 92 0.72 -5.43 7.68
C ASP A 92 0.60 -6.23 6.37
N GLU A 93 -0.59 -6.79 6.10
CA GLU A 93 -0.84 -7.54 4.87
C GLU A 93 -0.73 -6.67 3.62
N ALA A 94 -1.23 -5.43 3.66
CA ALA A 94 -1.13 -4.53 2.51
C ALA A 94 0.34 -4.25 2.14
N MET A 95 1.21 -4.07 3.14
CA MET A 95 2.65 -3.93 2.91
C MET A 95 3.27 -5.23 2.39
N HIS A 96 2.86 -6.37 2.95
CA HIS A 96 3.34 -7.68 2.53
C HIS A 96 2.99 -8.01 1.08
N LEU A 97 1.75 -7.77 0.66
CA LEU A 97 1.29 -8.00 -0.72
C LEU A 97 2.06 -7.17 -1.74
N GLN A 98 2.45 -5.94 -1.38
CA GLN A 98 3.31 -5.13 -2.25
C GLN A 98 4.69 -5.77 -2.43
N GLU A 99 5.27 -6.28 -1.35
CA GLU A 99 6.55 -7.00 -1.38
C GLU A 99 6.48 -8.28 -2.21
N VAL A 100 5.41 -9.05 -2.04
CA VAL A 100 5.14 -10.29 -2.78
C VAL A 100 4.99 -10.02 -4.26
N ALA A 101 4.19 -9.01 -4.63
CA ALA A 101 4.01 -8.61 -6.02
C ALA A 101 5.32 -8.15 -6.67
N ARG A 102 6.12 -7.36 -5.93
CA ARG A 102 7.44 -6.91 -6.41
C ARG A 102 8.38 -8.10 -6.63
N THR A 103 8.51 -8.97 -5.64
CA THR A 103 9.40 -10.14 -5.70
C THR A 103 9.00 -11.07 -6.85
N ALA A 104 7.69 -11.33 -7.02
CA ALA A 104 7.19 -12.15 -8.11
C ALA A 104 7.49 -11.53 -9.49
N ALA A 105 7.42 -10.21 -9.63
CA ALA A 105 7.76 -9.52 -10.88
C ALA A 105 9.26 -9.60 -11.20
N GLU A 106 10.12 -9.41 -10.19
CA GLU A 106 11.59 -9.43 -10.35
C GLU A 106 12.15 -10.81 -10.74
N VAL A 107 11.52 -11.90 -10.28
CA VAL A 107 11.93 -13.27 -10.63
C VAL A 107 11.69 -13.57 -12.12
N VAL A 108 10.61 -13.05 -12.70
CA VAL A 108 10.18 -13.36 -14.08
C VAL A 108 10.73 -12.39 -15.11
N ALA A 109 10.90 -11.13 -14.74
CA ALA A 109 11.53 -10.11 -15.54
C ALA A 109 12.75 -9.56 -14.78
N PRO A 110 13.85 -10.33 -14.67
CA PRO A 110 15.06 -9.83 -14.05
C PRO A 110 15.43 -8.56 -14.80
N SER A 111 15.48 -7.44 -14.07
CA SER A 111 15.82 -6.15 -14.63
C SER A 111 17.02 -6.33 -15.56
N SER A 112 16.91 -5.87 -16.80
CA SER A 112 18.03 -5.65 -17.70
C SER A 112 18.95 -4.60 -17.07
N ARG A 113 19.69 -4.98 -16.02
CA ARG A 113 20.80 -4.20 -15.46
C ARG A 113 22.00 -4.48 -16.35
N GLY A 114 22.04 -3.77 -17.47
CA GLY A 114 23.24 -3.46 -18.23
C GLY A 114 23.51 -1.98 -18.11
#